data_AF-A0A8H5LGT8-F1
#
_entry.id   AF-A0A8H5LGT8-F1
#
_cell.length_a   1.000
_cell.length_b   1.000
_cell.length_c   1.000
_cell.angle_alpha   90.00
_cell.angle_beta   90.00
_cell.angle_gamma   90.00
#
_symmetry.space_group_name_H-M   'P 1'
#
loop_
_entity.id
_entity.type
_entity.pdbx_description
1 polymer ?
#
loop_
_entity_poly.entity_id
_entity_poly.type
_entity_poly.pdbx_seq_one_letter_code
_entity_poly.pdbx_strand_id
1 'polypeptide(L)'
;MQALIASLLLLAASVHAKILTLQSPRVVVLGEKGLQLRSEPLSLAHKISTPITLNTTDSLKLTFQVLDKSSSEGIQPHQTFLRFYDATTSEEGIQPIRVTSGGKARFELNMAKPPLSFPPTVEGVPLQVTLYLGKPDYTPVAVELFDLYVPASLPPSVHPEEADFHPLPVIKHTFAPAQKLPSKFVSTLFSGLVLAPWALLLGLWSQVSPRLTHAFSPSILPFIASLGAYEVLIFYYWVNLRLGQVLLYGGILAIVTLFTGKHALRSVARRRVKN
;
A
#
# COMPACT_ATOMS: atom_id res chain seq x y z
N MET A 1 50.07 -39.42 -20.62
CA MET A 1 49.00 -38.41 -20.38
C MET A 1 48.65 -37.58 -21.63
N GLN A 2 49.61 -37.18 -22.49
CA GLN A 2 49.31 -36.38 -23.70
C GLN A 2 48.47 -37.09 -24.77
N ALA A 3 48.64 -38.41 -24.96
CA ALA A 3 47.86 -39.17 -25.95
C ALA A 3 46.35 -39.25 -25.63
N LEU A 4 45.99 -39.20 -24.34
CA LEU A 4 44.60 -39.31 -23.86
C LEU A 4 43.86 -37.97 -23.97
N ILE A 5 44.60 -36.85 -23.92
CA ILE A 5 44.08 -35.50 -24.14
C ILE A 5 43.86 -35.26 -25.64
N ALA A 6 44.77 -35.76 -26.50
CA ALA A 6 44.64 -35.66 -27.95
C ALA A 6 43.46 -36.48 -28.51
N SER A 7 43.17 -37.66 -27.94
CA SER A 7 42.01 -38.47 -28.32
C SER A 7 40.68 -37.88 -27.85
N LEU A 8 40.64 -37.18 -26.70
CA LEU A 8 39.46 -36.44 -26.25
C LEU A 8 39.16 -35.23 -27.15
N LEU A 9 40.20 -34.54 -27.63
CA LEU A 9 40.07 -33.41 -28.56
C LEU A 9 39.64 -33.84 -29.97
N LEU A 10 40.04 -35.04 -30.44
CA LEU A 10 39.55 -35.58 -31.72
C LEU A 10 38.08 -36.03 -31.66
N LEU A 11 37.59 -36.52 -30.51
CA LEU A 11 36.18 -36.92 -30.36
C LEU A 11 35.22 -35.71 -30.36
N ALA A 12 35.69 -34.53 -29.95
CA ALA A 12 34.91 -33.30 -29.97
C ALA A 12 34.72 -32.71 -31.39
N ALA A 13 35.48 -33.17 -32.39
CA ALA A 13 35.51 -32.59 -33.73
C ALA A 13 34.47 -33.18 -34.70
N SER A 14 33.74 -34.23 -34.35
CA SER A 14 32.87 -34.96 -35.30
C SER A 14 31.38 -34.95 -34.98
N VAL A 15 30.90 -34.22 -33.96
CA VAL A 15 29.45 -34.08 -33.73
C VAL A 15 28.89 -32.99 -34.64
N HIS A 16 28.80 -33.28 -35.94
CA HIS A 16 28.02 -32.47 -36.87
C HIS A 16 26.54 -32.84 -36.70
N ALA A 17 25.85 -32.10 -35.84
CA ALA A 17 24.41 -32.25 -35.70
C ALA A 17 23.71 -31.84 -37.00
N LYS A 18 22.81 -32.69 -37.49
CA LYS A 18 22.03 -32.41 -38.71
C LYS A 18 21.07 -31.24 -38.47
N ILE A 19 20.72 -30.52 -39.52
CA ILE A 19 19.86 -29.33 -39.44
C ILE A 19 18.44 -29.69 -39.89
N LEU A 20 17.46 -29.35 -39.05
CA LEU A 20 16.04 -29.48 -39.38
C LEU A 20 15.55 -28.24 -40.14
N THR A 21 14.70 -28.45 -41.13
CA THR A 21 14.02 -27.38 -41.86
C THR A 21 12.51 -27.61 -41.87
N LEU A 22 11.75 -26.52 -42.09
CA LEU A 22 10.30 -26.59 -42.25
C LEU A 22 9.93 -26.43 -43.73
N GLN A 23 9.10 -27.33 -44.23
CA GLN A 23 8.46 -27.23 -45.52
C GLN A 23 7.01 -26.79 -45.37
N SER A 24 6.62 -25.80 -46.18
CA SER A 24 5.26 -25.25 -46.22
C SER A 24 4.65 -24.85 -44.87
N PRO A 25 5.41 -24.25 -43.93
CA PRO A 25 4.81 -23.85 -42.66
C PRO A 25 3.81 -22.70 -42.93
N ARG A 26 2.59 -22.82 -42.44
CA ARG A 26 1.51 -21.86 -42.65
C ARG A 26 0.72 -21.65 -41.36
N VAL A 27 0.37 -20.39 -41.12
CA VAL A 27 -0.58 -19.99 -40.08
C VAL A 27 -1.86 -19.54 -40.76
N VAL A 28 -2.97 -20.07 -40.29
CA VAL A 28 -4.31 -19.71 -40.78
C VAL A 28 -5.16 -19.31 -39.58
N VAL A 29 -5.74 -18.12 -39.64
CA VAL A 29 -6.75 -17.65 -38.68
C VAL A 29 -8.12 -17.84 -39.31
N LEU A 30 -8.98 -18.58 -38.63
CA LEU A 30 -10.36 -18.79 -39.01
C LEU A 30 -11.26 -18.03 -38.03
N GLY A 31 -12.17 -17.22 -38.56
CA GLY A 31 -13.18 -16.50 -37.80
C GLY A 31 -14.45 -17.32 -37.56
N GLU A 32 -15.49 -16.66 -37.06
CA GLU A 32 -16.80 -17.26 -36.87
C GLU A 32 -17.30 -17.99 -38.14
N LYS A 33 -17.76 -19.23 -37.95
CA LYS A 33 -18.25 -20.15 -39.01
C LYS A 33 -17.17 -20.67 -39.97
N GLY A 34 -15.89 -20.59 -39.61
CA GLY A 34 -14.79 -21.20 -40.38
C GLY A 34 -14.35 -20.38 -41.60
N LEU A 35 -14.73 -19.11 -41.67
CA LEU A 35 -14.26 -18.18 -42.68
C LEU A 35 -12.77 -17.88 -42.45
N GLN A 36 -11.96 -17.99 -43.50
CA GLN A 36 -10.53 -17.72 -43.43
C GLN A 36 -10.27 -16.21 -43.38
N LEU A 37 -9.92 -15.69 -42.21
CA LEU A 37 -9.61 -14.28 -41.99
C LEU A 37 -8.20 -13.93 -42.47
N ARG A 38 -7.24 -14.84 -42.24
CA ARG A 38 -5.83 -14.60 -42.54
C ARG A 38 -5.12 -15.92 -42.83
N SER A 39 -4.21 -15.92 -43.80
CA SER A 39 -3.34 -17.06 -44.11
C SER A 39 -1.99 -16.57 -44.58
N GLU A 40 -0.95 -16.90 -43.83
CA GLU A 40 0.42 -16.43 -44.10
C GLU A 40 1.42 -17.59 -44.01
N PRO A 41 2.40 -17.63 -44.92
CA PRO A 41 3.51 -18.56 -44.81
C PRO A 41 4.43 -18.14 -43.66
N LEU A 42 4.93 -19.12 -42.92
CA LEU A 42 5.93 -18.92 -41.87
C LEU A 42 7.34 -19.14 -42.43
N SER A 43 8.33 -18.64 -41.71
CA SER A 43 9.74 -18.96 -41.95
C SER A 43 10.42 -19.23 -40.62
N LEU A 44 11.44 -20.09 -40.63
CA LEU A 44 12.30 -20.31 -39.47
C LEU A 44 13.32 -19.17 -39.24
N ALA A 45 13.56 -18.34 -40.26
CA ALA A 45 14.60 -17.31 -40.21
C ALA A 45 14.08 -15.93 -39.80
N HIS A 46 12.79 -15.66 -40.01
CA HIS A 46 12.20 -14.34 -39.78
C HIS A 46 10.88 -14.48 -39.04
N LYS A 47 10.75 -13.72 -37.95
CA LYS A 47 9.51 -13.51 -37.20
C LYS A 47 8.52 -12.72 -38.06
N ILE A 48 7.25 -13.08 -38.03
CA ILE A 48 6.19 -12.30 -38.69
C ILE A 48 6.09 -10.93 -38.00
N SER A 49 6.25 -9.85 -38.77
CA SER A 49 6.29 -8.48 -38.24
C SER A 49 4.93 -7.93 -37.81
N THR A 50 3.85 -8.39 -38.45
CA THR A 50 2.48 -8.01 -38.12
C THR A 50 1.87 -8.99 -37.13
N PRO A 51 1.47 -8.56 -35.94
CA PRO A 51 0.91 -9.45 -34.93
C PRO A 51 -0.41 -10.06 -35.39
N ILE A 52 -0.73 -11.23 -34.83
CA ILE A 52 -1.97 -11.95 -35.10
C ILE A 52 -2.92 -11.70 -33.93
N THR A 53 -4.14 -11.25 -34.22
CA THR A 53 -5.18 -11.01 -33.20
C THR A 53 -6.26 -12.09 -33.34
N LEU A 54 -6.61 -12.75 -32.24
CA LEU A 54 -7.73 -13.69 -32.16
C LEU A 54 -8.84 -13.09 -31.31
N ASN A 55 -10.09 -13.24 -31.75
CA ASN A 55 -11.26 -12.98 -30.94
C ASN A 55 -11.67 -14.23 -30.14
N THR A 56 -12.71 -14.10 -29.31
CA THR A 56 -13.21 -15.16 -28.41
C THR A 56 -13.71 -16.41 -29.14
N THR A 57 -14.12 -16.30 -30.40
CA THR A 57 -14.69 -17.39 -31.21
C THR A 57 -13.76 -17.85 -32.34
N ASP A 58 -12.60 -17.21 -32.49
CA ASP A 58 -11.66 -17.49 -33.57
C ASP A 58 -10.85 -18.77 -33.30
N SER A 59 -10.34 -19.38 -34.37
CA SER A 59 -9.42 -20.52 -34.27
C SER A 59 -8.15 -20.29 -35.08
N LEU A 60 -7.02 -20.61 -34.45
CA LEU A 60 -5.69 -20.52 -35.02
C LEU A 60 -5.24 -21.92 -35.44
N LYS A 61 -4.93 -22.09 -36.73
CA LYS A 61 -4.39 -23.32 -37.29
C LYS A 61 -2.96 -23.10 -37.72
N LEU A 62 -2.07 -23.97 -37.26
CA LEU A 62 -0.68 -24.01 -37.67
C LEU A 62 -0.41 -25.36 -38.34
N THR A 63 0.09 -25.35 -39.57
CA THR A 63 0.48 -26.55 -40.30
C THR A 63 1.91 -26.43 -40.78
N PHE A 64 2.71 -27.47 -40.64
CA PHE A 64 4.08 -27.52 -41.15
C PHE A 64 4.53 -28.96 -41.37
N GLN A 65 5.57 -29.15 -42.18
CA GLN A 65 6.25 -30.43 -42.33
C GLN A 65 7.72 -30.27 -41.98
N VAL A 66 8.24 -31.14 -41.12
CA VAL A 66 9.64 -31.15 -40.70
C VAL A 66 10.45 -32.05 -41.63
N LEU A 67 11.53 -31.52 -42.19
CA LEU A 67 12.44 -32.21 -43.10
C LEU A 67 13.88 -32.18 -42.58
N ASP A 68 14.68 -33.15 -43.04
CA ASP A 68 16.14 -33.04 -43.02
C ASP A 68 16.60 -32.07 -44.12
N LYS A 69 17.45 -31.09 -43.80
CA LYS A 69 18.06 -30.20 -44.80
C LYS A 69 18.91 -30.96 -45.82
N SER A 70 19.52 -32.08 -45.41
CA SER A 70 20.45 -32.86 -46.24
C SER A 70 19.75 -33.91 -47.10
N SER A 71 18.75 -34.61 -46.54
CA SER A 71 18.05 -35.72 -47.20
C SER A 71 16.73 -35.29 -47.86
N SER A 72 16.17 -34.14 -47.49
CA SER A 72 14.79 -33.72 -47.85
C SER A 72 13.71 -34.76 -47.50
N GLU A 73 14.03 -35.71 -46.62
CA GLU A 73 13.11 -36.71 -46.10
C GLU A 73 12.34 -36.15 -44.91
N GLY A 74 11.06 -36.54 -44.81
CA GLY A 74 10.19 -36.19 -43.70
C GLY A 74 10.64 -36.90 -42.42
N ILE A 75 10.93 -36.11 -41.37
CA ILE A 75 11.39 -36.63 -40.09
C ILE A 75 10.34 -36.36 -39.03
N GLN A 76 10.06 -37.36 -38.20
CA GLN A 76 9.34 -37.19 -36.95
C GLN A 76 10.32 -36.81 -35.82
N PRO A 77 10.24 -35.59 -35.24
CA PRO A 77 11.00 -35.22 -34.06
C PRO A 77 10.49 -35.93 -32.81
N HIS A 78 11.34 -36.09 -31.79
CA HIS A 78 10.93 -36.63 -30.49
C HIS A 78 10.20 -35.60 -29.63
N GLN A 79 10.59 -34.33 -29.75
CA GLN A 79 9.99 -33.20 -29.06
C GLN A 79 9.47 -32.19 -30.07
N THR A 80 8.20 -31.82 -29.95
CA THR A 80 7.55 -30.79 -30.78
C THR A 80 6.54 -30.06 -29.92
N PHE A 81 6.88 -28.83 -29.54
CA PHE A 81 6.06 -28.01 -28.65
C PHE A 81 5.89 -26.61 -29.22
N LEU A 82 4.70 -26.04 -29.04
CA LEU A 82 4.51 -24.60 -29.11
C LEU A 82 4.51 -24.05 -27.70
N ARG A 83 5.28 -23.00 -27.48
CA ARG A 83 5.24 -22.22 -26.25
C ARG A 83 4.56 -20.89 -26.53
N PHE A 84 3.61 -20.56 -25.68
CA PHE A 84 2.97 -19.26 -25.58
C PHE A 84 3.54 -18.61 -24.33
N TYR A 85 4.25 -17.50 -24.49
CA TYR A 85 4.93 -16.82 -23.38
C TYR A 85 4.44 -15.39 -23.25
N ASP A 86 4.06 -15.01 -22.03
CA ASP A 86 3.80 -13.62 -21.67
C ASP A 86 5.05 -13.02 -21.02
N ALA A 87 5.66 -12.04 -21.69
CA ALA A 87 6.87 -11.38 -21.20
C ALA A 87 6.65 -10.50 -19.97
N THR A 88 5.40 -10.09 -19.69
CA THR A 88 5.06 -9.20 -18.58
C THR A 88 4.79 -9.98 -17.30
N THR A 89 3.99 -11.05 -17.37
CA THR A 89 3.66 -11.90 -16.22
C THR A 89 4.68 -13.02 -16.01
N SER A 90 5.54 -13.28 -17.00
CA SER A 90 6.45 -14.43 -17.05
C SER A 90 5.74 -15.79 -17.01
N GLU A 91 4.44 -15.81 -17.33
CA GLU A 91 3.66 -17.03 -17.44
C GLU A 91 3.85 -17.67 -18.82
N GLU A 92 3.85 -18.99 -18.85
CA GLU A 92 3.99 -19.75 -20.08
C GLU A 92 3.00 -20.90 -20.17
N GLY A 93 2.50 -21.12 -21.38
CA GLY A 93 1.75 -22.31 -21.73
C GLY A 93 2.47 -23.11 -22.80
N ILE A 94 2.65 -24.40 -22.56
CA ILE A 94 3.33 -25.30 -23.49
C ILE A 94 2.31 -26.28 -24.06
N GLN A 95 2.20 -26.31 -25.39
CA GLN A 95 1.27 -27.16 -26.10
C GLN A 95 2.01 -28.17 -26.98
N PRO A 96 1.90 -29.48 -26.69
CA PRO A 96 2.49 -30.50 -27.55
C PRO A 96 1.77 -30.57 -28.89
N ILE A 97 2.55 -30.75 -29.97
CA ILE A 97 2.02 -30.98 -31.31
C ILE A 97 2.35 -32.41 -31.73
N ARG A 98 1.34 -33.12 -32.24
CA ARG A 98 1.54 -34.44 -32.84
C ARG A 98 2.11 -34.29 -34.24
N VAL A 99 3.26 -34.92 -34.46
CA VAL A 99 3.92 -35.02 -35.77
C VAL A 99 3.80 -36.47 -36.26
N THR A 100 3.39 -36.64 -37.52
CA THR A 100 3.31 -37.94 -38.18
C THR A 100 4.70 -38.48 -38.56
N SER A 101 4.81 -39.77 -38.89
CA SER A 101 6.07 -40.39 -39.32
C SER A 101 6.72 -39.68 -40.52
N GLY A 102 5.90 -39.13 -41.43
CA GLY A 102 6.36 -38.32 -42.57
C GLY A 102 6.69 -36.85 -42.24
N GLY A 103 6.78 -36.48 -40.96
CA GLY A 103 7.14 -35.14 -40.49
C GLY A 103 6.03 -34.10 -40.56
N LYS A 104 4.80 -34.45 -40.99
CA LYS A 104 3.67 -33.51 -41.07
C LYS A 104 3.06 -33.29 -39.69
N ALA A 105 2.87 -32.02 -39.33
CA ALA A 105 2.29 -31.56 -38.09
C ALA A 105 1.10 -30.64 -38.35
N ARG A 106 0.05 -30.77 -37.54
CA ARG A 106 -1.11 -29.87 -37.53
C ARG A 106 -1.46 -29.54 -36.09
N PHE A 107 -1.57 -28.25 -35.83
CA PHE A 107 -2.01 -27.70 -34.56
C PHE A 107 -3.24 -26.82 -34.80
N GLU A 108 -4.21 -26.91 -33.89
CA GLU A 108 -5.45 -26.15 -33.94
C GLU A 108 -5.78 -25.68 -32.53
N LEU A 109 -5.89 -24.38 -32.37
CA LEU A 109 -6.21 -23.70 -31.13
C LEU A 109 -7.55 -22.99 -31.32
N ASN A 110 -8.56 -23.39 -30.55
CA ASN A 110 -9.89 -22.81 -30.60
C ASN A 110 -10.10 -21.92 -29.37
N MET A 111 -10.34 -20.62 -29.57
CA MET A 111 -10.55 -19.68 -28.47
C MET A 111 -11.90 -19.85 -27.77
N ALA A 112 -12.89 -20.50 -28.39
CA ALA A 112 -14.17 -20.78 -27.73
C ALA A 112 -14.02 -21.84 -26.62
N LYS A 113 -12.97 -22.67 -26.70
CA LYS A 113 -12.62 -23.70 -25.71
C LYS A 113 -11.09 -23.78 -25.62
N PRO A 114 -10.44 -22.77 -25.02
CA PRO A 114 -8.99 -22.75 -24.94
C PRO A 114 -8.50 -23.91 -24.06
N PRO A 115 -7.34 -24.49 -24.37
CA PRO A 115 -6.78 -25.58 -23.57
C PRO A 115 -6.35 -25.07 -22.19
N LEU A 116 -6.42 -25.94 -21.17
CA LEU A 116 -6.00 -25.61 -19.78
C LEU A 116 -4.50 -25.29 -19.66
N SER A 117 -3.70 -25.70 -20.64
CA SER A 117 -2.26 -25.42 -20.72
C SER A 117 -1.96 -24.01 -21.25
N PHE A 118 -2.97 -23.22 -21.61
CA PHE A 118 -2.78 -21.86 -22.09
C PHE A 118 -2.52 -20.91 -20.91
N PRO A 119 -1.58 -19.96 -21.02
CA PRO A 119 -1.30 -19.05 -19.92
C PRO A 119 -2.47 -18.08 -19.72
N PRO A 120 -2.71 -17.61 -18.49
CA PRO A 120 -3.58 -16.47 -18.23
C PRO A 120 -3.15 -15.25 -19.05
N THR A 121 -4.09 -14.62 -19.77
CA THR A 121 -3.84 -13.47 -20.64
C THR A 121 -4.52 -12.21 -20.14
N VAL A 122 -3.76 -11.11 -20.16
CA VAL A 122 -4.25 -9.75 -19.91
C VAL A 122 -4.50 -9.07 -21.26
N GLU A 123 -5.59 -8.32 -21.37
CA GLU A 123 -5.94 -7.61 -22.61
C GLU A 123 -4.85 -6.60 -22.99
N GLY A 124 -4.47 -6.58 -24.27
CA GLY A 124 -3.50 -5.63 -24.81
C GLY A 124 -2.03 -6.06 -24.67
N VAL A 125 -1.73 -7.21 -24.06
CA VAL A 125 -0.38 -7.79 -24.02
C VAL A 125 -0.24 -8.90 -25.07
N PRO A 126 0.78 -8.87 -25.95
CA PRO A 126 1.00 -9.93 -26.92
C PRO A 126 1.70 -11.15 -26.29
N LEU A 127 1.19 -12.34 -26.60
CA LEU A 127 1.86 -13.61 -26.32
C LEU A 127 2.89 -13.93 -27.40
N GLN A 128 4.11 -14.23 -27.01
CA GLN A 128 5.17 -14.67 -27.91
C GLN A 128 5.01 -16.16 -28.20
N VAL A 129 4.79 -16.51 -29.47
CA VAL A 129 4.64 -17.91 -29.89
C VAL A 129 5.96 -18.45 -30.41
N THR A 130 6.55 -19.39 -29.67
CA THR A 130 7.82 -20.04 -30.01
C THR A 130 7.61 -21.50 -30.37
N LEU A 131 8.23 -21.96 -31.45
CA LEU A 131 8.25 -23.36 -31.83
C LEU A 131 9.55 -24.02 -31.35
N TYR A 132 9.40 -25.11 -30.60
CA TYR A 132 10.49 -25.99 -30.20
C TYR A 132 10.44 -27.31 -30.96
N LEU A 133 11.56 -27.67 -31.61
CA LEU A 133 11.77 -28.96 -32.24
C LEU A 133 13.04 -29.60 -31.70
N GLY A 134 12.93 -30.85 -31.25
CA GLY A 134 14.05 -31.62 -30.72
C GLY A 134 14.04 -33.05 -31.21
N LYS A 135 15.20 -33.52 -31.67
CA LYS A 135 15.47 -34.93 -31.96
C LYS A 135 16.95 -35.21 -31.65
N PRO A 136 17.28 -36.34 -31.02
CA PRO A 136 18.67 -36.78 -30.88
C PRO A 136 19.36 -36.76 -32.26
N ASP A 137 20.62 -36.35 -32.31
CA ASP A 137 21.46 -36.21 -33.52
C ASP A 137 21.15 -35.00 -34.43
N TYR A 138 20.14 -34.18 -34.09
CA TYR A 138 19.80 -32.94 -34.79
C TYR A 138 20.02 -31.72 -33.90
N THR A 139 20.30 -30.58 -34.52
CA THR A 139 20.41 -29.30 -33.81
C THR A 139 19.02 -28.89 -33.30
N PRO A 140 18.85 -28.61 -31.99
CA PRO A 140 17.58 -28.12 -31.46
C PRO A 140 17.15 -26.82 -32.13
N VAL A 141 15.87 -26.72 -32.47
CA VAL A 141 15.30 -25.52 -33.09
C VAL A 141 14.40 -24.84 -32.06
N ALA A 142 14.69 -23.58 -31.76
CA ALA A 142 13.88 -22.71 -30.93
C ALA A 142 13.70 -21.39 -31.69
N VAL A 143 12.52 -21.17 -32.28
CA VAL A 143 12.25 -20.01 -33.13
C VAL A 143 10.95 -19.35 -32.73
N GLU A 144 11.01 -18.05 -32.46
CA GLU A 144 9.84 -17.19 -32.32
C GLU A 144 9.16 -17.00 -33.68
N LEU A 145 7.90 -17.42 -33.78
CA LEU A 145 7.14 -17.38 -35.02
C LEU A 145 6.43 -16.03 -35.20
N PHE A 146 5.64 -15.62 -34.21
CA PHE A 146 4.81 -14.42 -34.26
C PHE A 146 4.34 -14.02 -32.86
N ASP A 147 3.85 -12.78 -32.76
CA ASP A 147 3.19 -12.25 -31.57
C ASP A 147 1.67 -12.41 -31.71
N LEU A 148 1.03 -12.91 -30.66
CA LEU A 148 -0.37 -13.30 -30.63
C LEU A 148 -1.15 -12.48 -29.59
N TYR A 149 -2.13 -11.69 -30.03
CA TYR A 149 -3.09 -11.03 -29.16
C TYR A 149 -4.32 -11.92 -28.98
N VAL A 150 -4.71 -12.13 -27.73
CA VAL A 150 -5.85 -12.95 -27.32
C VAL A 150 -6.73 -12.11 -26.38
N PRO A 151 -8.06 -12.31 -26.36
CA PRO A 151 -8.92 -11.72 -25.35
C PRO A 151 -8.42 -12.02 -23.92
N ALA A 152 -8.79 -11.16 -22.97
CA ALA A 152 -8.51 -11.39 -21.56
C ALA A 152 -9.13 -12.71 -21.09
N SER A 153 -8.33 -13.52 -20.40
CA SER A 153 -8.82 -14.72 -19.71
C SER A 153 -9.05 -14.44 -18.23
N LEU A 154 -9.49 -15.46 -17.49
CA LEU A 154 -9.51 -15.40 -16.03
C LEU A 154 -8.09 -15.15 -15.50
N PRO A 155 -7.96 -14.41 -14.38
CA PRO A 155 -6.67 -14.15 -13.75
C PRO A 155 -6.01 -15.46 -13.31
N PRO A 156 -4.67 -15.48 -13.15
CA PRO A 156 -3.95 -16.64 -12.64
C PRO A 156 -4.55 -17.12 -11.33
N SER A 157 -4.59 -18.45 -11.15
CA SER A 157 -5.02 -19.06 -9.90
C SER A 157 -4.00 -18.69 -8.81
N VAL A 158 -4.39 -17.76 -7.94
CA VAL A 158 -3.60 -17.39 -6.77
C VAL A 158 -3.52 -18.60 -5.84
N HIS A 159 -2.30 -19.07 -5.55
CA HIS A 159 -2.10 -20.11 -4.54
C HIS A 159 -2.63 -19.62 -3.19
N PRO A 160 -3.34 -20.47 -2.43
CA PRO A 160 -3.97 -20.04 -1.17
C PRO A 160 -2.96 -19.49 -0.15
N GLU A 161 -1.70 -19.92 -0.24
CA GLU A 161 -0.60 -19.52 0.65
C GLU A 161 0.20 -18.31 0.12
N GLU A 162 -0.03 -17.83 -1.11
CA GLU A 162 0.70 -16.68 -1.69
C GLU A 162 0.56 -15.42 -0.82
N ALA A 163 -0.63 -15.24 -0.23
CA ALA A 163 -0.92 -14.13 0.67
C ALA A 163 -0.05 -14.11 1.94
N ASP A 164 0.45 -15.27 2.39
CA ASP A 164 1.26 -15.41 3.59
C ASP A 164 2.71 -14.96 3.39
N PHE A 165 3.18 -14.90 2.13
CA PHE A 165 4.54 -14.48 1.77
C PHE A 165 4.66 -12.99 1.44
N HIS A 166 3.55 -12.24 1.47
CA HIS A 166 3.55 -10.81 1.25
C HIS A 166 3.69 -10.01 2.55
N PRO A 167 4.41 -8.88 2.54
CA PRO A 167 4.45 -7.99 3.68
C PRO A 167 3.04 -7.48 3.99
N LEU A 168 2.60 -7.68 5.24
CA LEU A 168 1.30 -7.20 5.70
C LEU A 168 1.24 -5.66 5.68
N PRO A 169 0.06 -5.07 5.41
CA PRO A 169 -0.11 -3.63 5.44
C PRO A 169 0.16 -3.08 6.85
N VAL A 170 0.82 -1.91 6.90
CA VAL A 170 1.17 -1.25 8.17
C VAL A 170 -0.10 -0.76 8.88
N ILE A 171 -0.30 -1.19 10.13
CA ILE A 171 -1.39 -0.71 10.99
C ILE A 171 -0.99 0.62 11.61
N LYS A 172 -1.77 1.68 11.37
CA LYS A 172 -1.58 3.00 11.98
C LYS A 172 -2.61 3.21 13.08
N HIS A 173 -2.14 3.51 14.30
CA HIS A 173 -3.04 3.86 15.40
C HIS A 173 -3.64 5.26 15.19
N THR A 174 -4.96 5.35 15.14
CA THR A 174 -5.69 6.63 15.03
C THR A 174 -6.10 7.10 16.42
N PHE A 175 -5.49 8.18 16.89
CA PHE A 175 -5.86 8.83 18.14
C PHE A 175 -7.22 9.53 18.04
N ALA A 176 -7.90 9.67 19.18
CA ALA A 176 -9.11 10.47 19.25
C ALA A 176 -8.83 11.93 18.84
N PRO A 177 -9.73 12.58 18.07
CA PRO A 177 -9.54 13.97 17.69
C PRO A 177 -9.58 14.88 18.92
N ALA A 178 -8.79 15.96 18.88
CA ALA A 178 -8.81 16.98 19.93
C ALA A 178 -10.21 17.61 20.04
N GLN A 179 -10.66 17.86 21.26
CA GLN A 179 -11.94 18.52 21.50
C GLN A 179 -11.93 19.95 20.94
N LYS A 180 -13.00 20.33 20.25
CA LYS A 180 -13.14 21.66 19.67
C LYS A 180 -13.40 22.69 20.77
N LEU A 181 -12.47 23.63 20.96
CA LEU A 181 -12.62 24.75 21.88
C LEU A 181 -13.45 25.90 21.24
N PRO A 182 -14.20 26.68 22.04
CA PRO A 182 -14.88 27.88 21.54
C PRO A 182 -13.88 28.96 21.12
N SER A 183 -14.36 29.96 20.36
CA SER A 183 -13.50 31.05 19.91
C SER A 183 -13.03 31.91 21.10
N LYS A 184 -11.76 32.32 21.08
CA LYS A 184 -11.15 33.15 22.14
C LYS A 184 -11.95 34.44 22.38
N PHE A 185 -12.47 35.04 21.31
CA PHE A 185 -13.29 36.26 21.40
C PHE A 185 -14.55 36.07 22.25
N VAL A 186 -15.30 34.99 22.02
CA VAL A 186 -16.51 34.69 22.80
C VAL A 186 -16.13 34.46 24.25
N SER A 187 -15.09 33.66 24.52
CA SER A 187 -14.61 33.45 25.89
C SER A 187 -14.23 34.76 26.59
N THR A 188 -13.49 35.65 25.93
CA THR A 188 -13.08 36.95 26.51
C THR A 188 -14.26 37.87 26.79
N LEU A 189 -15.26 37.89 25.91
CA LEU A 189 -16.46 38.72 26.09
C LEU A 189 -17.25 38.29 27.34
N PHE A 190 -17.48 36.99 27.50
CA PHE A 190 -18.19 36.46 28.66
C PHE A 190 -17.38 36.59 29.95
N SER A 191 -16.06 36.43 29.91
CA SER A 191 -15.21 36.73 31.08
C SER A 191 -15.32 38.20 31.49
N GLY A 192 -15.36 39.13 30.54
CA GLY A 192 -15.59 40.55 30.82
C GLY A 192 -16.97 40.80 31.44
N LEU A 193 -18.00 40.12 30.94
CA LEU A 193 -19.36 40.22 31.49
C LEU A 193 -19.45 39.75 32.95
N VAL A 194 -18.71 38.69 33.31
CA VAL A 194 -18.62 38.20 34.70
C VAL A 194 -17.91 39.21 35.61
N LEU A 195 -16.97 39.99 35.09
CA LEU A 195 -16.26 41.03 35.85
C LEU A 195 -17.05 42.36 35.94
N ALA A 196 -18.04 42.58 35.07
CA ALA A 196 -18.78 43.84 35.00
C ALA A 196 -19.49 44.24 36.31
N PRO A 197 -20.16 43.33 37.06
CA PRO A 197 -20.76 43.67 38.35
C PRO A 197 -19.75 44.18 39.39
N TRP A 198 -18.53 43.65 39.37
CA TRP A 198 -17.46 44.10 40.26
C TRP A 198 -17.00 45.53 39.91
N ALA A 199 -16.84 45.83 38.62
CA ALA A 199 -16.52 47.18 38.18
C ALA A 199 -17.62 48.19 38.55
N LEU A 200 -18.89 47.80 38.40
CA LEU A 200 -20.04 48.60 38.80
C LEU A 200 -20.02 48.86 40.32
N LEU A 201 -19.81 47.83 41.14
CA LEU A 201 -19.71 47.95 42.60
C LEU A 201 -18.63 48.95 43.02
N LEU A 202 -17.43 48.87 42.43
CA LEU A 202 -16.33 49.80 42.71
C LEU A 202 -16.68 51.24 42.28
N GLY A 203 -17.36 51.41 41.16
CA GLY A 203 -17.86 52.72 40.71
C GLY A 203 -18.86 53.34 41.69
N LEU A 204 -19.82 52.55 42.19
CA LEU A 204 -20.79 53.00 43.19
C LEU A 204 -20.11 53.34 44.53
N TRP A 205 -19.13 52.57 44.97
CA TRP A 205 -18.36 52.88 46.17
C TRP A 205 -17.62 54.22 46.07
N SER A 206 -17.11 54.59 44.89
CA SER A 206 -16.50 55.91 44.69
C SER A 206 -17.49 57.05 44.92
N GLN A 207 -18.78 56.85 44.64
CA GLN A 207 -19.81 57.87 44.83
C GLN A 207 -20.27 57.97 46.29
N VAL A 208 -20.40 56.83 46.98
CA VAL A 208 -20.89 56.76 48.36
C VAL A 208 -19.79 57.09 49.39
N SER A 209 -18.50 57.04 49.00
CA SER A 209 -17.33 57.41 49.81
C SER A 209 -17.38 56.89 51.26
N PRO A 210 -17.32 55.56 51.48
CA PRO A 210 -17.26 54.99 52.82
C PRO A 210 -15.98 55.45 53.53
N ARG A 211 -16.15 56.10 54.70
CA ARG A 211 -15.01 56.60 55.49
C ARG A 211 -14.33 55.47 56.25
N LEU A 212 -13.15 55.04 55.79
CA LEU A 212 -12.30 54.02 56.43
C LEU A 212 -11.42 54.58 57.56
N THR A 213 -11.96 55.45 58.41
CA THR A 213 -11.20 56.21 59.43
C THR A 213 -10.45 55.36 60.46
N HIS A 214 -10.76 54.07 60.59
CA HIS A 214 -10.19 53.20 61.61
C HIS A 214 -9.55 51.91 61.07
N ALA A 215 -9.56 51.69 59.75
CA ALA A 215 -8.95 50.50 59.15
C ALA A 215 -7.44 50.40 59.43
N PHE A 216 -6.75 51.56 59.52
CA PHE A 216 -5.31 51.65 59.80
C PHE A 216 -4.95 51.72 61.29
N SER A 217 -5.89 51.47 62.19
CA SER A 217 -5.60 51.40 63.63
C SER A 217 -4.71 50.19 63.94
N PRO A 218 -3.69 50.32 64.81
CA PRO A 218 -2.76 49.23 65.14
C PRO A 218 -3.45 47.98 65.72
N SER A 219 -4.67 48.13 66.24
CA SER A 219 -5.46 47.00 66.74
C SER A 219 -6.24 46.24 65.65
N ILE A 220 -6.52 46.87 64.49
CA ILE A 220 -7.43 46.36 63.45
C ILE A 220 -6.64 45.95 62.19
N LEU A 221 -5.63 46.73 61.81
CA LEU A 221 -4.75 46.47 60.67
C LEU A 221 -4.18 45.04 60.65
N PRO A 222 -3.63 44.46 61.74
CA PRO A 222 -3.10 43.09 61.69
C PRO A 222 -4.18 42.03 61.40
N PHE A 223 -5.44 42.29 61.78
CA PHE A 223 -6.55 41.40 61.46
C PHE A 223 -6.95 41.49 59.98
N ILE A 224 -7.02 42.70 59.42
CA ILE A 224 -7.27 42.91 57.98
C ILE A 224 -6.14 42.29 57.15
N ALA A 225 -4.88 42.47 57.57
CA ALA A 225 -3.72 41.86 56.93
C ALA A 225 -3.80 40.32 56.94
N SER A 226 -4.24 39.71 58.05
CA SER A 226 -4.43 38.26 58.10
C SER A 226 -5.55 37.75 57.18
N LEU A 227 -6.62 38.53 56.99
CA LEU A 227 -7.66 38.21 56.00
C LEU A 227 -7.13 38.32 54.57
N GLY A 228 -6.35 39.37 54.26
CA GLY A 228 -5.67 39.48 52.96
C GLY A 228 -4.69 38.34 52.71
N ALA A 229 -3.97 37.89 53.74
CA ALA A 229 -3.08 36.72 53.64
C ALA A 229 -3.85 35.43 53.31
N TYR A 230 -5.08 35.26 53.79
CA TYR A 230 -5.94 34.14 53.40
C TYR A 230 -6.33 34.19 51.92
N GLU A 231 -6.70 35.36 51.41
CA GLU A 231 -7.03 35.52 49.98
C GLU A 231 -5.83 35.20 49.09
N VAL A 232 -4.63 35.66 49.48
CA VAL A 232 -3.38 35.33 48.77
C VAL A 232 -3.08 33.83 48.84
N LEU A 233 -3.29 33.20 50.00
CA LEU A 233 -3.08 31.76 50.16
C LEU A 233 -4.03 30.94 49.27
N ILE A 234 -5.30 31.34 49.19
CA ILE A 234 -6.31 30.69 48.33
C ILE A 234 -5.97 30.90 46.84
N PHE A 235 -5.54 32.10 46.46
CA PHE A 235 -5.07 32.36 45.10
C PHE A 235 -3.86 31.48 44.75
N TYR A 236 -2.89 31.38 45.65
CA TYR A 236 -1.68 30.59 45.42
C TYR A 236 -1.95 29.07 45.41
N TYR A 237 -2.96 28.62 46.18
CA TYR A 237 -3.52 27.28 46.06
C TYR A 237 -4.04 26.98 44.65
N TRP A 238 -4.81 27.89 44.08
CA TRP A 238 -5.35 27.72 42.72
C TRP A 238 -4.24 27.63 41.65
N VAL A 239 -3.12 28.34 41.83
CA VAL A 239 -2.01 28.36 40.87
C VAL A 239 -1.09 27.13 40.98
N ASN A 240 -0.65 26.76 42.19
CA ASN A 240 0.46 25.80 42.33
C ASN A 240 0.46 24.95 43.60
N LEU A 241 -0.21 25.37 44.68
CA LEU A 241 -0.07 24.71 45.97
C LEU A 241 -0.79 23.37 46.05
N ARG A 242 -0.17 22.41 46.76
CA ARG A 242 -0.80 21.13 47.07
C ARG A 242 -1.69 21.27 48.31
N LEU A 243 -2.74 20.45 48.38
CA LEU A 243 -3.72 20.49 49.47
C LEU A 243 -3.07 20.48 50.86
N GLY A 244 -2.13 19.56 51.13
CA GLY A 244 -1.45 19.48 52.43
C GLY A 244 -0.67 20.75 52.83
N GLN A 245 -0.09 21.46 51.86
CA GLN A 245 0.63 22.72 52.11
C GLN A 245 -0.33 23.84 52.48
N VAL A 246 -1.48 23.94 51.81
CA VAL A 246 -2.53 24.92 52.13
C VAL A 246 -3.08 24.69 53.52
N LEU A 247 -3.33 23.43 53.90
CA LEU A 247 -3.79 23.10 55.24
C LEU A 247 -2.77 23.49 56.31
N LEU A 248 -1.47 23.24 56.06
CA LEU A 248 -0.40 23.61 56.98
C LEU A 248 -0.30 25.14 57.12
N TYR A 249 -0.16 25.86 56.00
CA TYR A 249 -0.05 27.32 56.01
C TYR A 249 -1.31 28.00 56.55
N GLY A 250 -2.48 27.50 56.16
CA GLY A 250 -3.77 27.95 56.65
C GLY A 250 -3.97 27.67 58.14
N GLY A 251 -3.44 26.56 58.65
CA GLY A 251 -3.43 26.22 60.07
C GLY A 251 -2.56 27.17 60.89
N ILE A 252 -1.34 27.48 60.42
CA ILE A 252 -0.47 28.48 61.05
C ILE A 252 -1.15 29.87 61.01
N LEU A 253 -1.70 30.25 59.86
CA LEU A 253 -2.39 31.52 59.68
C LEU A 253 -3.66 31.61 60.54
N ALA A 254 -4.34 30.49 60.82
CA ALA A 254 -5.53 30.45 61.67
C ALA A 254 -5.20 30.85 63.11
N ILE A 255 -4.07 30.39 63.64
CA ILE A 255 -3.61 30.77 64.98
C ILE A 255 -3.39 32.29 65.04
N VAL A 256 -2.68 32.85 64.06
CA VAL A 256 -2.44 34.30 63.97
C VAL A 256 -3.76 35.08 63.90
N THR A 257 -4.66 34.65 63.01
CA THR A 257 -5.95 35.30 62.77
C THR A 257 -6.87 35.25 63.99
N LEU A 258 -6.82 34.16 64.79
CA LEU A 258 -7.58 34.04 66.02
C LEU A 258 -7.19 35.13 67.03
N PHE A 259 -5.89 35.33 67.24
CA PHE A 259 -5.40 36.33 68.19
C PHE A 259 -5.61 37.77 67.68
N THR A 260 -5.27 38.06 66.43
CA THR A 260 -5.46 39.39 65.83
C THR A 260 -6.94 39.75 65.75
N GLY A 261 -7.81 38.78 65.40
CA GLY A 261 -9.25 38.95 65.34
C GLY A 261 -9.88 39.20 66.70
N LYS A 262 -9.51 38.42 67.73
CA LYS A 262 -9.98 38.65 69.11
C LYS A 262 -9.60 40.05 69.60
N HIS A 263 -8.37 40.49 69.31
CA HIS A 263 -7.91 41.82 69.70
C HIS A 263 -8.63 42.95 68.94
N ALA A 264 -8.78 42.81 67.62
CA ALA A 264 -9.48 43.77 66.76
C ALA A 264 -10.96 43.92 67.18
N LEU A 265 -11.69 42.80 67.29
CA LEU A 265 -13.11 42.80 67.69
C LEU A 265 -13.31 43.38 69.09
N ARG A 266 -12.43 43.04 70.05
CA ARG A 266 -12.49 43.62 71.40
C ARG A 266 -12.26 45.13 71.38
N SER A 267 -11.36 45.63 70.53
CA SER A 267 -11.11 47.06 70.38
C SER A 267 -12.32 47.80 69.78
N VAL A 268 -12.98 47.21 68.78
CA VAL A 268 -14.21 47.74 68.17
C VAL A 268 -15.35 47.76 69.18
N ALA A 269 -15.54 46.67 69.92
CA ALA A 269 -16.57 46.57 70.96
C ALA A 269 -16.38 47.62 72.07
N ARG A 270 -15.15 47.80 72.57
CA ARG A 270 -14.85 48.85 73.58
C ARG A 270 -15.14 50.25 73.07
N ARG A 271 -14.84 50.55 71.80
CA ARG A 271 -15.14 51.85 71.20
C ARG A 271 -16.64 52.10 71.09
N ARG A 272 -17.42 51.06 70.77
CA ARG A 272 -18.89 51.14 70.71
C ARG A 272 -19.55 51.42 72.06
N VAL A 273 -18.96 50.94 73.15
CA VAL A 273 -19.48 51.16 74.51
C VAL A 273 -19.01 52.50 75.09
N LYS A 274 -17.89 53.04 74.60
CA LYS A 274 -17.31 54.31 75.05
C LYS A 274 -17.89 55.53 74.32
N ASN A 275 -18.35 55.34 73.08
CA ASN A 275 -19.13 56.33 72.32
C ASN A 275 -20.62 56.15 72.60
#